data_AF-A0A0E2L595-F1
#
_entry.id   AF-A0A0E2L595-F1
#
_cell.length_a   1.000
_cell.length_b   1.000
_cell.length_c   1.000
_cell.angle_alpha   90.00
_cell.angle_beta   90.00
_cell.angle_gamma   90.00
#
_symmetry.space_group_name_H-M   'P 1'
#
loop_
_entity.id
_entity.type
_entity.pdbx_description
1 polymer ?
#
loop_
_entity_poly.entity_id
_entity_poly.type
_entity_poly.pdbx_seq_one_letter_code
_entity_poly.pdbx_strand_id
1 'polypeptide(L)'
;MYTLNWQPPYDWSWMLGFLAARAVSSVETGADSYYACSLAVGEYRGVVTAIPDIARHTLHINLSAGLEPVAAECLAKMSCLFDLQCNPQIVNGALGKLGAARPGLRLPGSVDAFEQGVRAILGQLVSVAMAAKLTARVAQLYGERLDDFPDYVCFPTPQRLAAADPQALKALGMPLKRAEALIHLANAALEGTLPMTIPGDVEQAMKKLQTFPGIGRWTANYFALRGWQAKDVFLPDDYLIKQRFPGMTPAQIRRYAERWKPWRSYALLHIWYTEGWQPDEA
;
A
#
# COMPACT_ATOMS: atom_id res chain seq x y z
N MET A 1 7.13 -8.03 23.00
CA MET A 1 7.68 -6.76 22.47
C MET A 1 8.96 -7.06 21.71
N TYR A 2 9.07 -6.54 20.49
CA TYR A 2 10.14 -6.85 19.53
C TYR A 2 10.76 -5.56 18.99
N THR A 3 11.91 -5.66 18.35
CA THR A 3 12.62 -4.53 17.73
C THR A 3 13.10 -4.86 16.33
N LEU A 4 12.90 -3.93 15.39
CA LEU A 4 13.46 -3.96 14.04
C LEU A 4 14.33 -2.71 13.83
N ASN A 5 15.37 -2.79 12.99
CA ASN A 5 16.23 -1.64 12.71
C ASN A 5 15.93 -1.03 11.34
N TRP A 6 16.26 0.25 11.16
CA TRP A 6 16.31 0.89 9.84
C TRP A 6 17.62 1.68 9.67
N GLN A 7 18.03 1.87 8.41
CA GLN A 7 19.15 2.75 8.08
C GLN A 7 18.68 4.21 8.02
N PRO A 8 19.30 5.17 8.74
CA PRO A 8 18.94 6.58 8.62
C PRO A 8 19.38 7.20 7.28
N PRO A 9 18.72 8.28 6.81
CA PRO A 9 17.55 8.92 7.42
C PRO A 9 16.23 8.15 7.19
N TYR A 10 15.23 8.42 8.04
CA TYR A 10 13.85 7.96 7.89
C TYR A 10 12.89 9.11 8.23
N ASP A 11 12.01 9.47 7.30
CA ASP A 11 11.00 10.51 7.51
C ASP A 11 9.69 9.91 8.07
N TRP A 12 9.65 9.74 9.39
CA TRP A 12 8.51 9.13 10.08
C TRP A 12 7.26 10.01 10.05
N SER A 13 7.41 11.34 10.07
CA SER A 13 6.27 12.25 9.94
C SER A 13 5.60 12.09 8.58
N TRP A 14 6.38 12.03 7.49
CA TRP A 14 5.84 11.77 6.16
C TRP A 14 5.19 10.38 6.06
N MET A 15 5.84 9.34 6.60
CA MET A 15 5.32 7.97 6.58
C MET A 15 3.99 7.84 7.32
N LEU A 16 3.93 8.32 8.57
CA LEU A 16 2.72 8.26 9.39
C LEU A 16 1.62 9.14 8.79
N GLY A 17 1.94 10.32 8.26
CA GLY A 17 0.98 11.16 7.53
C GLY A 17 0.45 10.48 6.26
N PHE A 18 1.30 9.78 5.51
CA PHE A 18 0.88 9.02 4.33
C PHE A 18 -0.14 7.93 4.70
N LEU A 19 0.14 7.17 5.75
CA LEU A 19 -0.72 6.08 6.23
C LEU A 19 -2.00 6.62 6.86
N ALA A 20 -1.92 7.66 7.70
CA ALA A 20 -3.06 8.29 8.34
C ALA A 20 -4.08 8.83 7.33
N ALA A 21 -3.61 9.46 6.24
CA ALA A 21 -4.49 9.93 5.15
C ALA A 21 -5.29 8.78 4.47
N ARG A 22 -4.82 7.54 4.61
CA ARG A 22 -5.38 6.32 3.98
C ARG A 22 -5.93 5.33 5.01
N ALA A 23 -5.90 5.67 6.30
CA ALA A 23 -6.28 4.77 7.38
C ALA A 23 -7.76 4.36 7.24
N VAL A 24 -8.01 3.08 7.40
CA VAL A 24 -9.37 2.52 7.37
C VAL A 24 -9.92 2.51 8.79
N SER A 25 -11.02 3.24 9.01
CA SER A 25 -11.68 3.31 10.32
C SER A 25 -11.98 1.92 10.87
N SER A 26 -11.69 1.74 12.16
CA SER A 26 -11.79 0.46 12.90
C SER A 26 -10.81 -0.63 12.46
N VAL A 27 -9.98 -0.45 11.43
CA VAL A 27 -8.92 -1.40 11.06
C VAL A 27 -7.55 -0.85 11.49
N GLU A 28 -7.34 0.45 11.30
CA GLU A 28 -6.06 1.13 11.52
C GLU A 28 -6.24 2.38 12.38
N THR A 29 -5.28 2.61 13.26
CA THR A 29 -5.14 3.82 14.06
C THR A 29 -3.78 4.44 13.77
N GLY A 30 -3.77 5.63 13.16
CA GLY A 30 -2.55 6.41 12.95
C GLY A 30 -2.49 7.57 13.94
N ALA A 31 -1.35 7.72 14.62
CA ALA A 31 -1.02 8.86 15.45
C ALA A 31 0.37 9.40 15.06
N ASP A 32 0.75 10.57 15.57
CA ASP A 32 2.04 11.20 15.25
C ASP A 32 3.25 10.39 15.75
N SER A 33 3.05 9.52 16.75
CA SER A 33 4.11 8.78 17.44
C SER A 33 4.03 7.26 17.28
N TYR A 34 2.97 6.73 16.66
CA TYR A 34 2.81 5.30 16.43
C TYR A 34 1.81 5.00 15.32
N TYR A 35 1.88 3.78 14.79
CA TYR A 35 0.87 3.18 13.93
C TYR A 35 0.38 1.89 14.58
N ALA A 36 -0.94 1.67 14.62
CA ALA A 36 -1.52 0.43 15.08
C ALA A 36 -2.56 -0.07 14.07
N CYS A 37 -2.70 -1.39 13.94
CA CYS A 37 -3.77 -1.97 13.15
C CYS A 37 -4.19 -3.35 13.69
N SER A 38 -5.43 -3.74 13.41
CA SER A 38 -5.81 -5.15 13.46
C SER A 38 -5.02 -5.92 12.41
N LEU A 39 -4.61 -7.14 12.73
CA LEU A 39 -3.92 -8.03 11.80
C LEU A 39 -4.45 -9.46 11.97
N ALA A 40 -4.56 -10.17 10.86
CA ALA A 40 -4.85 -11.60 10.83
C ALA A 40 -3.76 -12.33 10.02
N VAL A 41 -3.32 -13.47 10.54
CA VAL A 41 -2.35 -14.36 9.90
C VAL A 41 -2.87 -15.78 10.06
N GLY A 42 -3.57 -16.26 9.01
CA GLY A 42 -4.38 -17.47 9.14
C GLY A 42 -5.47 -17.28 10.21
N GLU A 43 -5.54 -18.21 11.16
CA GLU A 43 -6.51 -18.15 12.27
C GLU A 43 -6.09 -17.20 13.39
N TYR A 44 -4.81 -16.80 13.45
CA TYR A 44 -4.28 -15.92 14.48
C TYR A 44 -4.67 -14.48 14.19
N ARG A 45 -5.30 -13.83 15.17
CA ARG A 45 -5.81 -12.47 15.05
C ARG A 45 -5.42 -11.62 16.26
N GLY A 46 -5.30 -10.32 16.05
CA GLY A 46 -5.01 -9.39 17.14
C GLY A 46 -4.63 -8.02 16.64
N VAL A 47 -3.97 -7.24 17.50
CA VAL A 47 -3.50 -5.89 17.19
C VAL A 47 -1.97 -5.88 17.16
N VAL A 48 -1.41 -5.24 16.13
CA VAL A 48 0.01 -4.88 16.07
C VAL A 48 0.15 -3.38 16.30
N THR A 49 1.17 -2.97 17.04
CA THR A 49 1.52 -1.55 17.23
C THR A 49 3.00 -1.36 16.93
N ALA A 50 3.30 -0.38 16.08
CA ALA A 50 4.63 0.01 15.65
C ALA A 50 4.96 1.41 16.17
N ILE A 51 6.02 1.52 16.96
CA ILE A 51 6.43 2.75 17.65
C ILE A 51 7.89 3.05 17.27
N PRO A 52 8.16 4.08 16.44
CA PRO A 52 9.52 4.42 16.05
C PRO A 52 10.29 5.13 17.17
N ASP A 53 11.46 4.61 17.52
CA ASP A 53 12.50 5.30 18.29
C ASP A 53 13.48 5.97 17.30
N ILE A 54 13.27 7.27 17.08
CA ILE A 54 14.03 8.06 16.11
C ILE A 54 15.51 8.16 16.50
N ALA A 55 15.81 8.28 17.79
CA ALA A 55 17.17 8.47 18.28
C ALA A 55 18.02 7.20 18.14
N ARG A 56 17.40 6.03 18.30
CA ARG A 56 18.07 4.73 18.20
C ARG A 56 17.95 4.08 16.82
N HIS A 57 17.11 4.62 15.95
CA HIS A 57 16.83 4.09 14.62
C HIS A 57 16.19 2.69 14.67
N THR A 58 15.32 2.50 15.66
CA THR A 58 14.71 1.22 16.01
C THR A 58 13.18 1.34 16.00
N LEU A 59 12.50 0.39 15.36
CA LEU A 59 11.05 0.27 15.38
C LEU A 59 10.66 -0.76 16.44
N HIS A 60 9.99 -0.31 17.49
CA HIS A 60 9.42 -1.19 18.50
C HIS A 60 8.10 -1.76 18.01
N ILE A 61 7.95 -3.08 18.03
CA ILE A 61 6.72 -3.78 17.66
C ILE A 61 6.11 -4.45 18.89
N ASN A 62 4.87 -4.10 19.19
CA ASN A 62 4.04 -4.77 20.18
C ASN A 62 2.98 -5.61 19.47
N LEU A 63 2.78 -6.83 19.95
CA LEU A 63 1.76 -7.76 19.49
C LEU A 63 0.85 -8.07 20.66
N SER A 64 -0.46 -8.10 20.42
CA SER A 64 -1.40 -8.72 21.36
C SER A 64 -1.18 -10.23 21.42
N ALA A 65 -1.60 -10.87 22.51
CA ALA A 65 -1.41 -12.30 22.76
C ALA A 65 -1.80 -13.22 21.58
N GLY A 66 -2.91 -12.92 20.88
CA GLY A 66 -3.38 -13.71 19.74
C GLY A 66 -2.45 -13.74 18.51
N LEU A 67 -1.47 -12.82 18.43
CA LEU A 67 -0.49 -12.75 17.34
C LEU A 67 0.92 -13.24 17.74
N GLU A 68 1.18 -13.44 19.04
CA GLU A 68 2.48 -13.94 19.51
C GLU A 68 2.89 -15.28 18.86
N PRO A 69 1.99 -16.25 18.60
CA PRO A 69 2.35 -17.50 17.91
C PRO A 69 2.93 -17.32 16.50
N VAL A 70 2.64 -16.19 15.85
CA VAL A 70 3.04 -15.86 14.47
C VAL A 70 3.86 -14.58 14.41
N ALA A 71 4.54 -14.23 15.51
CA ALA A 71 5.24 -12.97 15.66
C ALA A 71 6.23 -12.68 14.53
N ALA A 72 6.99 -13.68 14.07
CA ALA A 72 7.95 -13.52 12.98
C ALA A 72 7.29 -13.03 11.68
N GLU A 73 6.11 -13.54 11.34
CA GLU A 73 5.37 -13.10 10.16
C GLU A 73 4.79 -11.69 10.35
N CYS A 74 4.30 -11.36 11.55
CA CYS A 74 3.89 -10.00 11.88
C CYS A 74 5.05 -9.00 11.72
N LEU A 75 6.25 -9.34 12.20
CA LEU A 75 7.45 -8.50 12.04
C LEU A 75 7.84 -8.34 10.57
N ALA A 76 7.77 -9.41 9.78
CA ALA A 76 8.01 -9.34 8.34
C ALA A 76 7.01 -8.39 7.65
N LYS A 77 5.72 -8.49 7.96
CA LYS A 77 4.67 -7.59 7.45
C LYS A 77 4.91 -6.13 7.84
N MET A 78 5.32 -5.86 9.08
CA MET A 78 5.71 -4.50 9.51
C MET A 78 6.96 -4.01 8.76
N SER A 79 7.95 -4.87 8.54
CA SER A 79 9.14 -4.51 7.77
C SER A 79 8.81 -4.12 6.33
N CYS A 80 7.87 -4.82 5.69
CA CYS A 80 7.38 -4.51 4.34
C CYS A 80 6.53 -3.24 4.31
N LEU A 81 5.65 -3.03 5.30
CA LEU A 81 4.82 -1.83 5.39
C LEU A 81 5.69 -0.56 5.50
N PHE A 82 6.73 -0.61 6.33
CA PHE A 82 7.61 0.54 6.60
C PHE A 82 8.89 0.57 5.75
N ASP A 83 9.08 -0.41 4.86
CA ASP A 83 10.24 -0.50 3.94
C ASP A 83 11.58 -0.30 4.67
N LEU A 84 11.74 -1.08 5.74
CA LEU A 84 12.90 -0.99 6.65
C LEU A 84 14.19 -1.43 5.96
N GLN A 85 14.09 -2.25 4.89
CA GLN A 85 15.21 -2.69 4.07
C GLN A 85 15.81 -1.59 3.16
N CYS A 86 15.18 -0.41 3.06
CA CYS A 86 15.70 0.64 2.21
C CYS A 86 17.06 1.14 2.68
N ASN A 87 18.03 1.19 1.76
CA ASN A 87 19.26 1.95 1.90
C ASN A 87 19.06 3.34 1.28
N PRO A 88 18.79 4.39 2.07
CA PRO A 88 18.48 5.70 1.54
C PRO A 88 19.67 6.35 0.83
N GLN A 89 20.91 6.02 1.17
CA GLN A 89 22.08 6.57 0.48
C GLN A 89 22.14 6.13 -0.99
N ILE A 90 21.84 4.85 -1.27
CA ILE A 90 21.80 4.31 -2.64
C ILE A 90 20.68 4.98 -3.44
N VAL A 91 19.47 5.06 -2.89
CA VAL A 91 18.31 5.64 -3.57
C VAL A 91 18.53 7.12 -3.84
N ASN A 92 18.94 7.90 -2.83
CA ASN A 92 19.17 9.33 -2.99
C ASN A 92 20.33 9.63 -3.95
N GLY A 93 21.39 8.83 -3.93
CA GLY A 93 22.50 8.95 -4.88
C GLY A 93 22.05 8.77 -6.34
N ALA A 94 21.10 7.86 -6.58
CA ALA A 94 20.53 7.63 -7.91
C ALA A 94 19.48 8.67 -8.33
N LEU A 95 18.66 9.16 -7.39
CA LEU A 95 17.61 10.15 -7.69
C LEU A 95 18.15 11.60 -7.76
N GLY A 96 19.32 11.87 -7.18
CA GLY A 96 19.96 13.18 -7.19
C GLY A 96 19.05 14.27 -6.62
N LYS A 97 18.89 15.37 -7.38
CA LYS A 97 18.10 16.54 -6.96
C LYS A 97 16.64 16.20 -6.65
N LEU A 98 16.06 15.19 -7.29
CA LEU A 98 14.67 14.79 -7.03
C LEU A 98 14.48 14.28 -5.59
N GLY A 99 15.49 13.60 -5.04
CA GLY A 99 15.47 13.04 -3.69
C GLY A 99 15.75 14.05 -2.58
N ALA A 100 16.43 15.15 -2.91
CA ALA A 100 17.11 16.03 -1.95
C ALA A 100 16.17 16.67 -0.91
N ALA A 101 14.93 16.99 -1.28
CA ALA A 101 13.97 17.62 -0.36
C ALA A 101 13.47 16.67 0.74
N ARG A 102 13.50 15.36 0.53
CA ARG A 102 13.02 14.34 1.48
C ARG A 102 13.93 13.12 1.48
N PRO A 103 15.17 13.22 1.98
CA PRO A 103 16.13 12.13 1.89
C PRO A 103 15.73 10.88 2.71
N GLY A 104 14.85 11.04 3.70
CA GLY A 104 14.30 9.95 4.51
C GLY A 104 13.04 9.27 3.94
N LEU A 105 12.62 9.64 2.73
CA LEU A 105 11.44 9.08 2.06
C LEU A 105 11.56 7.57 1.87
N ARG A 106 10.49 6.84 2.18
CA ARG A 106 10.38 5.38 2.00
C ARG A 106 9.23 5.00 1.09
N LEU A 107 9.21 3.77 0.62
CA LEU A 107 8.08 3.21 -0.09
C LEU A 107 7.09 2.61 0.92
N PRO A 108 5.94 3.23 1.23
CA PRO A 108 5.03 2.59 2.15
C PRO A 108 4.41 1.38 1.45
N GLY A 109 4.52 0.22 2.07
CA GLY A 109 4.08 -1.06 1.52
C GLY A 109 2.64 -1.39 1.90
N SER A 110 2.42 -2.67 2.24
CA SER A 110 1.20 -3.17 2.86
C SER A 110 1.52 -4.32 3.81
N VAL A 111 0.57 -4.64 4.68
CA VAL A 111 0.65 -5.78 5.61
C VAL A 111 0.17 -7.08 4.97
N ASP A 112 -0.67 -6.97 3.94
CA ASP A 112 -1.20 -8.07 3.17
C ASP A 112 -1.41 -7.64 1.71
N ALA A 113 -1.14 -8.54 0.76
CA ALA A 113 -1.25 -8.25 -0.66
C ALA A 113 -2.73 -8.26 -1.12
N PHE A 114 -3.53 -9.20 -0.66
CA PHE A 114 -4.95 -9.24 -1.02
C PHE A 114 -5.67 -7.96 -0.57
N GLU A 115 -5.49 -7.57 0.69
CA GLU A 115 -5.97 -6.30 1.22
C GLU A 115 -5.52 -5.11 0.36
N GLN A 116 -4.25 -5.10 -0.03
CA GLN A 116 -3.72 -4.02 -0.86
C GLN A 116 -4.32 -3.99 -2.27
N GLY A 117 -4.66 -5.16 -2.84
CA GLY A 117 -5.39 -5.26 -4.09
C GLY A 117 -6.81 -4.70 -3.96
N VAL A 118 -7.52 -5.01 -2.86
CA VAL A 118 -8.83 -4.42 -2.55
C VAL A 118 -8.73 -2.89 -2.47
N ARG A 119 -7.76 -2.37 -1.70
CA ARG A 119 -7.50 -0.93 -1.58
C ARG A 119 -7.16 -0.28 -2.93
N ALA A 120 -6.38 -0.95 -3.78
CA ALA A 120 -6.06 -0.47 -5.12
C ALA A 120 -7.30 -0.37 -6.03
N ILE A 121 -8.20 -1.37 -5.98
CA ILE A 121 -9.46 -1.35 -6.74
C ILE A 121 -10.39 -0.23 -6.23
N LEU A 122 -10.51 -0.10 -4.90
CA LEU A 122 -11.37 0.92 -4.29
C LEU A 122 -10.84 2.36 -4.50
N GLY A 123 -9.53 2.52 -4.67
CA GLY A 123 -8.87 3.79 -4.97
C GLY A 123 -9.05 4.31 -6.40
N GLN A 124 -9.66 3.54 -7.30
CA GLN A 124 -9.84 3.95 -8.69
C GLN A 124 -10.77 5.18 -8.82
N LEU A 125 -10.31 6.20 -9.54
CA LEU A 125 -11.10 7.38 -9.96
C LEU A 125 -11.75 8.17 -8.81
N VAL A 126 -11.25 8.04 -7.58
CA VAL A 126 -11.77 8.73 -6.40
C VAL A 126 -10.62 9.38 -5.62
N SER A 127 -10.94 10.34 -4.76
CA SER A 127 -9.94 10.91 -3.86
C SER A 127 -9.49 9.89 -2.82
N VAL A 128 -8.32 10.12 -2.21
CA VAL A 128 -7.79 9.29 -1.12
C VAL A 128 -8.79 9.17 0.04
N ALA A 129 -9.40 10.28 0.45
CA ALA A 129 -10.40 10.29 1.52
C ALA A 129 -11.66 9.48 1.17
N MET A 130 -12.11 9.52 -0.08
CA MET A 130 -13.24 8.71 -0.53
C MET A 130 -12.89 7.22 -0.58
N ALA A 131 -11.69 6.87 -1.06
CA ALA A 131 -11.20 5.49 -1.06
C ALA A 131 -11.13 4.91 0.36
N ALA A 132 -10.61 5.66 1.33
CA ALA A 132 -10.56 5.25 2.74
C ALA A 132 -11.97 5.00 3.31
N LYS A 133 -12.92 5.92 3.07
CA LYS A 133 -14.32 5.76 3.50
C LYS A 133 -15.00 4.54 2.88
N LEU A 134 -14.80 4.31 1.58
CA LEU A 134 -15.38 3.15 0.89
C LEU A 134 -14.78 1.84 1.41
N THR A 135 -13.47 1.83 1.66
CA THR A 135 -12.78 0.68 2.27
C THR A 135 -13.28 0.41 3.69
N ALA A 136 -13.52 1.44 4.49
CA ALA A 136 -14.11 1.30 5.83
C ALA A 136 -15.51 0.69 5.81
N ARG A 137 -16.35 1.07 4.84
CA ARG A 137 -17.68 0.44 4.66
C ARG A 137 -17.58 -1.04 4.32
N VAL A 138 -16.62 -1.41 3.45
CA VAL A 138 -16.35 -2.80 3.09
C VAL A 138 -15.85 -3.58 4.31
N ALA A 139 -14.91 -3.03 5.07
CA ALA A 139 -14.41 -3.63 6.30
C ALA A 139 -15.50 -3.79 7.36
N GLN A 140 -16.36 -2.80 7.54
CA GLN A 140 -17.44 -2.88 8.54
C GLN A 140 -18.50 -3.93 8.18
N LEU A 141 -18.76 -4.16 6.89
CA LEU A 141 -19.77 -5.13 6.44
C LEU A 141 -19.24 -6.56 6.37
N TYR A 142 -17.97 -6.74 5.98
CA TYR A 142 -17.38 -8.05 5.68
C TYR A 142 -16.21 -8.44 6.57
N GLY A 143 -15.76 -7.55 7.46
CA GLY A 143 -14.71 -7.83 8.43
C GLY A 143 -15.26 -8.50 9.69
N GLU A 144 -14.34 -9.04 10.48
CA GLU A 144 -14.64 -9.72 11.74
C GLU A 144 -14.07 -8.90 12.90
N ARG A 145 -14.85 -8.66 13.94
CA ARG A 145 -14.37 -7.96 15.13
C ARG A 145 -13.38 -8.83 15.91
N LEU A 146 -12.41 -8.20 16.54
CA LEU A 146 -11.54 -8.85 17.51
C LEU A 146 -12.25 -8.94 18.86
N ASP A 147 -12.37 -10.14 19.42
CA ASP A 147 -13.05 -10.35 20.71
C ASP A 147 -12.38 -9.57 21.86
N ASP A 148 -11.04 -9.63 21.92
CA ASP A 148 -10.24 -8.95 22.95
C ASP A 148 -10.05 -7.44 22.70
N PHE A 149 -10.39 -6.97 21.48
CA PHE A 149 -10.24 -5.57 21.06
C PHE A 149 -11.47 -5.11 20.24
N PRO A 150 -12.65 -4.92 20.87
CA PRO A 150 -13.92 -4.74 20.15
C PRO A 150 -14.01 -3.51 19.23
N ASP A 151 -13.14 -2.51 19.46
CA ASP A 151 -13.01 -1.32 18.61
C ASP A 151 -12.33 -1.62 17.26
N TYR A 152 -11.65 -2.76 17.18
CA TYR A 152 -10.95 -3.21 15.98
C TYR A 152 -11.75 -4.28 15.22
N VAL A 153 -11.74 -4.13 13.89
CA VAL A 153 -12.29 -5.05 12.91
C VAL A 153 -11.14 -5.50 12.01
N CYS A 154 -10.89 -6.80 11.95
CA CYS A 154 -9.99 -7.37 10.95
C CYS A 154 -10.49 -7.06 9.54
N PHE A 155 -9.56 -6.75 8.64
CA PHE A 155 -9.87 -6.57 7.23
C PHE A 155 -10.59 -7.81 6.66
N PRO A 156 -11.56 -7.67 5.74
CA PRO A 156 -12.30 -8.79 5.19
C PRO A 156 -11.38 -9.85 4.58
N THR A 157 -11.67 -11.12 4.85
CA THR A 157 -10.91 -12.24 4.30
C THR A 157 -11.25 -12.47 2.82
N PRO A 158 -10.35 -13.11 2.04
CA PRO A 158 -10.67 -13.55 0.68
C PRO A 158 -11.94 -14.40 0.61
N GLN A 159 -12.12 -15.34 1.54
CA GLN A 159 -13.29 -16.21 1.61
C GLN A 159 -14.58 -15.40 1.73
N ARG A 160 -14.58 -14.38 2.60
CA ARG A 160 -15.77 -13.57 2.85
C ARG A 160 -16.11 -12.65 1.68
N LEU A 161 -15.11 -12.08 1.00
CA LEU A 161 -15.34 -11.24 -0.18
C LEU A 161 -15.65 -12.05 -1.44
N ALA A 162 -15.13 -13.28 -1.57
CA ALA A 162 -15.48 -14.17 -2.69
C ALA A 162 -16.96 -14.58 -2.68
N ALA A 163 -17.54 -14.74 -1.48
CA ALA A 163 -18.96 -15.07 -1.30
C ALA A 163 -19.90 -13.85 -1.21
N ALA A 164 -19.37 -12.63 -1.38
CA ALA A 164 -20.16 -11.41 -1.27
C ALA A 164 -21.15 -11.26 -2.43
N ASP A 165 -22.34 -10.73 -2.15
CA ASP A 165 -23.27 -10.30 -3.19
C ASP A 165 -22.72 -9.03 -3.89
N PRO A 166 -22.52 -9.05 -5.23
CA PRO A 166 -22.11 -7.87 -5.98
C PRO A 166 -23.00 -6.65 -5.74
N GLN A 167 -24.32 -6.84 -5.54
CA GLN A 167 -25.26 -5.74 -5.28
C GLN A 167 -25.08 -5.15 -3.88
N ALA A 168 -24.76 -5.98 -2.88
CA ALA A 168 -24.45 -5.49 -1.54
C ALA A 168 -23.18 -4.64 -1.52
N LEU A 169 -22.13 -5.06 -2.23
CA LEU A 169 -20.91 -4.24 -2.41
C LEU A 169 -21.20 -2.94 -3.18
N LYS A 170 -22.00 -3.01 -4.27
CA LYS A 170 -22.44 -1.82 -5.01
C LYS A 170 -23.17 -0.82 -4.12
N ALA A 171 -24.05 -1.30 -3.22
CA ALA A 171 -24.81 -0.47 -2.29
C ALA A 171 -23.94 0.33 -1.32
N LEU A 172 -22.67 -0.05 -1.10
CA LEU A 172 -21.72 0.71 -0.30
C LEU A 172 -21.22 2.00 -0.99
N GLY A 173 -21.57 2.21 -2.26
CA GLY A 173 -21.25 3.41 -3.03
C GLY A 173 -20.17 3.20 -4.09
N MET A 174 -20.14 2.03 -4.73
CA MET A 174 -19.23 1.73 -5.84
C MET A 174 -19.97 1.22 -7.08
N PRO A 175 -19.41 1.36 -8.30
CA PRO A 175 -19.97 0.75 -9.49
C PRO A 175 -20.02 -0.79 -9.40
N LEU A 176 -21.01 -1.42 -10.05
CA LEU A 176 -21.15 -2.88 -10.04
C LEU A 176 -19.88 -3.59 -10.54
N LYS A 177 -19.26 -3.08 -11.62
CA LYS A 177 -17.99 -3.62 -12.15
C LYS A 177 -16.84 -3.59 -11.13
N ARG A 178 -16.86 -2.63 -10.21
CA ARG A 178 -15.87 -2.55 -9.12
C ARG A 178 -16.14 -3.60 -8.05
N ALA A 179 -17.40 -3.81 -7.69
CA ALA A 179 -17.80 -4.89 -6.79
C ALA A 179 -17.41 -6.27 -7.36
N GLU A 180 -17.73 -6.53 -8.63
CA GLU A 180 -17.33 -7.76 -9.34
C GLU A 180 -15.80 -7.95 -9.37
N ALA A 181 -15.03 -6.87 -9.55
CA ALA A 181 -13.58 -6.93 -9.53
C ALA A 181 -13.02 -7.34 -8.16
N LEU A 182 -13.63 -6.88 -7.04
CA LEU A 182 -13.24 -7.31 -5.70
C LEU A 182 -13.50 -8.81 -5.48
N ILE A 183 -14.66 -9.29 -5.91
CA ILE A 183 -15.03 -10.71 -5.80
C ILE A 183 -14.06 -11.57 -6.63
N HIS A 184 -13.74 -11.14 -7.86
CA HIS A 184 -12.76 -11.83 -8.69
C HIS A 184 -11.37 -11.85 -8.05
N LEU A 185 -10.91 -10.71 -7.52
CA LEU A 185 -9.62 -10.64 -6.81
C LEU A 185 -9.60 -11.58 -5.59
N ALA A 186 -10.71 -11.69 -4.87
CA ALA A 186 -10.84 -12.60 -3.72
C ALA A 186 -10.74 -14.07 -4.14
N ASN A 187 -11.42 -14.46 -5.22
CA ASN A 187 -11.25 -15.80 -5.81
C ASN A 187 -9.79 -16.04 -6.25
N ALA A 188 -9.15 -15.06 -6.88
CA ALA A 188 -7.75 -15.18 -7.29
C ALA A 188 -6.79 -15.37 -6.10
N ALA A 189 -7.07 -14.76 -4.95
CA ALA A 189 -6.32 -15.00 -3.73
C ALA A 189 -6.54 -16.42 -3.18
N LEU A 190 -7.77 -16.93 -3.21
CA LEU A 190 -8.09 -18.30 -2.77
C LEU A 190 -7.46 -19.37 -3.67
N GLU A 191 -7.43 -19.13 -4.98
CA GLU A 191 -6.85 -20.04 -5.98
C GLU A 191 -5.32 -19.94 -6.09
N GLY A 192 -4.70 -18.98 -5.38
CA GLY A 192 -3.26 -18.73 -5.47
C GLY A 192 -2.81 -18.10 -6.80
N THR A 193 -3.73 -17.55 -7.59
CA THR A 193 -3.42 -16.88 -8.86
C THR A 193 -3.04 -15.41 -8.68
N LEU A 194 -3.37 -14.82 -7.53
CA LEU A 194 -2.84 -13.53 -7.07
C LEU A 194 -1.47 -13.73 -6.39
N PRO A 195 -0.37 -13.19 -6.93
CA PRO A 195 0.92 -13.25 -6.24
C PRO A 195 0.88 -12.47 -4.92
N MET A 196 1.10 -13.15 -3.80
CA MET A 196 1.09 -12.56 -2.46
C MET A 196 2.42 -11.89 -2.08
N THR A 197 3.49 -12.20 -2.82
CA THR A 197 4.82 -11.60 -2.70
C THR A 197 5.30 -11.11 -4.06
N ILE A 198 6.35 -10.29 -4.07
CA ILE A 198 6.94 -9.82 -5.33
C ILE A 198 7.37 -11.01 -6.21
N PRO A 199 6.89 -11.08 -7.48
CA PRO A 199 7.31 -12.10 -8.41
C PRO A 199 8.67 -11.75 -9.03
N GLY A 200 9.40 -12.76 -9.52
CA GLY A 200 10.69 -12.55 -10.19
C GLY A 200 10.60 -11.67 -11.44
N ASP A 201 9.49 -11.74 -12.17
CA ASP A 201 9.17 -10.85 -13.31
C ASP A 201 7.93 -10.01 -12.99
N VAL A 202 8.18 -8.80 -12.48
CA VAL A 202 7.13 -7.84 -12.09
C VAL A 202 6.33 -7.36 -13.31
N GLU A 203 6.96 -7.16 -14.45
CA GLU A 203 6.26 -6.67 -15.64
C GLU A 203 5.30 -7.72 -16.20
N GLN A 204 5.74 -8.97 -16.29
CA GLN A 204 4.89 -10.08 -16.73
C GLN A 204 3.75 -10.33 -15.74
N ALA A 205 4.00 -10.23 -14.45
CA ALA A 205 2.96 -10.38 -13.43
C ALA A 205 1.93 -9.24 -13.50
N MET A 206 2.35 -7.98 -13.70
CA MET A 206 1.42 -6.86 -13.92
C MET A 206 0.61 -7.02 -15.20
N LYS A 207 1.18 -7.60 -16.27
CA LYS A 207 0.41 -7.92 -17.50
C LYS A 207 -0.66 -8.96 -17.23
N LYS A 208 -0.36 -10.00 -16.43
CA LYS A 208 -1.35 -10.99 -15.99
C LYS A 208 -2.44 -10.37 -15.13
N LEU A 209 -2.10 -9.50 -14.17
CA LEU A 209 -3.11 -8.79 -13.36
C LEU A 209 -4.07 -7.97 -14.21
N GLN A 210 -3.60 -7.39 -15.33
CA GLN A 210 -4.46 -6.62 -16.23
C GLN A 210 -5.46 -7.47 -17.02
N THR A 211 -5.35 -8.80 -16.99
CA THR A 211 -6.40 -9.68 -17.54
C THR A 211 -7.55 -9.89 -16.57
N PHE A 212 -7.41 -9.47 -15.30
CA PHE A 212 -8.48 -9.58 -14.32
C PHE A 212 -9.55 -8.51 -14.60
N PRO A 213 -10.85 -8.84 -14.52
CA PRO A 213 -11.92 -7.88 -14.71
C PRO A 213 -11.80 -6.71 -13.73
N GLY A 214 -11.84 -5.48 -14.26
CA GLY A 214 -11.76 -4.26 -13.45
C GLY A 214 -10.36 -3.87 -12.96
N ILE A 215 -9.30 -4.58 -13.36
CA ILE A 215 -7.91 -4.20 -13.09
C ILE A 215 -7.27 -3.64 -14.35
N GLY A 216 -7.17 -2.32 -14.44
CA GLY A 216 -6.44 -1.62 -15.51
C GLY A 216 -4.97 -1.38 -15.16
N ARG A 217 -4.24 -0.75 -16.09
CA ARG A 217 -2.79 -0.45 -15.96
C ARG A 217 -2.45 0.31 -14.68
N TRP A 218 -3.21 1.35 -14.33
CA TRP A 218 -2.99 2.13 -13.11
C TRP A 218 -3.10 1.24 -11.85
N THR A 219 -4.14 0.40 -11.77
CA THR A 219 -4.40 -0.48 -10.63
C THR A 219 -3.30 -1.53 -10.48
N ALA A 220 -2.89 -2.17 -11.58
CA ALA A 220 -1.81 -3.15 -11.57
C ALA A 220 -0.46 -2.52 -11.15
N ASN A 221 -0.14 -1.32 -11.67
CA ASN A 221 1.07 -0.61 -11.29
C ASN A 221 1.07 -0.17 -9.82
N TYR A 222 -0.05 0.38 -9.34
CA TYR A 222 -0.18 0.79 -7.93
C TYR A 222 -0.14 -0.41 -6.98
N PHE A 223 -0.77 -1.52 -7.37
CA PHE A 223 -0.69 -2.78 -6.63
C PHE A 223 0.75 -3.31 -6.58
N ALA A 224 1.46 -3.36 -7.70
CA ALA A 224 2.87 -3.79 -7.69
C ALA A 224 3.74 -2.88 -6.80
N LEU A 225 3.54 -1.57 -6.88
CA LEU A 225 4.27 -0.60 -6.07
C LEU A 225 4.02 -0.79 -4.57
N ARG A 226 2.78 -1.05 -4.16
CA ARG A 226 2.39 -1.10 -2.75
C ARG A 226 2.38 -2.51 -2.16
N GLY A 227 1.74 -3.44 -2.84
CA GLY A 227 1.48 -4.82 -2.39
C GLY A 227 2.68 -5.74 -2.58
N TRP A 228 3.49 -5.50 -3.62
CA TRP A 228 4.76 -6.19 -3.82
C TRP A 228 5.98 -5.36 -3.42
N GLN A 229 5.77 -4.11 -3.02
CA GLN A 229 6.84 -3.15 -2.76
C GLN A 229 7.85 -3.07 -3.92
N ALA A 230 7.37 -3.23 -5.16
CA ALA A 230 8.21 -3.19 -6.36
C ALA A 230 8.85 -1.81 -6.49
N LYS A 231 10.18 -1.78 -6.61
CA LYS A 231 10.98 -0.55 -6.49
C LYS A 231 11.08 0.26 -7.80
N ASP A 232 10.74 -0.35 -8.93
CA ASP A 232 10.92 0.23 -10.26
C ASP A 232 9.62 0.31 -11.10
N VAL A 233 8.53 0.78 -10.49
CA VAL A 233 7.23 0.96 -11.14
C VAL A 233 6.84 2.43 -11.13
N PHE A 234 6.30 2.93 -12.25
CA PHE A 234 5.79 4.30 -12.36
C PHE A 234 4.31 4.30 -12.74
N LEU A 235 3.59 5.38 -12.40
CA LEU A 235 2.16 5.51 -12.65
C LEU A 235 1.89 6.69 -13.63
N PRO A 236 2.18 6.53 -14.93
CA PRO A 236 2.01 7.61 -15.91
C PRO A 236 0.54 8.02 -16.14
N ASP A 237 -0.42 7.15 -15.79
CA ASP A 237 -1.85 7.43 -15.91
C ASP A 237 -2.46 8.08 -14.67
N ASP A 238 -1.68 8.18 -13.59
CA ASP A 238 -2.15 8.73 -12.32
C ASP A 238 -2.58 10.19 -12.48
N TYR A 239 -3.67 10.53 -11.79
CA TYR A 239 -4.27 11.86 -11.92
C TYR A 239 -3.31 12.98 -11.50
N LEU A 240 -2.64 12.81 -10.34
CA LEU A 240 -1.71 13.82 -9.84
C LEU A 240 -0.41 13.84 -10.66
N ILE A 241 0.06 12.68 -11.13
CA ILE A 241 1.23 12.63 -12.02
C ILE A 241 0.95 13.37 -13.33
N LYS A 242 -0.22 13.20 -13.97
CA LYS A 242 -0.55 13.98 -15.18
C LYS A 242 -0.52 15.49 -14.94
N GLN A 243 -0.89 15.96 -13.74
CA GLN A 243 -0.77 17.38 -13.38
C GLN A 243 0.68 17.83 -13.18
N ARG A 244 1.57 16.93 -12.71
CA ARG A 244 3.01 17.18 -12.54
C ARG A 244 3.79 17.16 -13.85
N PHE A 245 3.21 16.64 -14.92
CA PHE A 245 3.77 16.61 -16.27
C PHE A 245 2.83 17.32 -17.25
N PRO A 246 2.64 18.65 -17.11
CA PRO A 246 1.65 19.39 -17.89
C PRO A 246 1.89 19.22 -19.40
N GLY A 247 0.83 18.89 -20.14
CA GLY A 247 0.87 18.71 -21.59
C GLY A 247 1.46 17.39 -22.09
N MET A 248 2.05 16.56 -21.21
CA MET A 248 2.57 15.25 -21.62
C MET A 248 1.50 14.16 -21.59
N THR A 249 1.47 13.34 -22.63
CA THR A 249 0.70 12.09 -22.67
C THR A 249 1.30 11.03 -21.73
N PRO A 250 0.52 10.04 -21.27
CA PRO A 250 1.05 8.94 -20.45
C PRO A 250 2.25 8.20 -21.08
N ALA A 251 2.32 8.11 -22.42
CA ALA A 251 3.45 7.50 -23.11
C ALA A 251 4.72 8.36 -23.01
N GLN A 252 4.60 9.68 -23.14
CA GLN A 252 5.71 10.62 -22.95
C GLN A 252 6.21 10.59 -21.50
N ILE A 253 5.29 10.59 -20.52
CA ILE A 253 5.63 10.47 -19.10
C ILE A 253 6.39 9.17 -18.82
N ARG A 254 5.92 8.04 -19.40
CA ARG A 254 6.59 6.74 -19.26
C ARG A 254 8.04 6.78 -19.77
N ARG A 255 8.27 7.40 -20.93
CA ARG A 255 9.61 7.57 -21.51
C ARG A 255 10.48 8.49 -20.64
N TYR A 256 9.92 9.60 -20.17
CA TYR A 256 10.63 10.53 -19.29
C TYR A 256 11.11 9.85 -18.01
N ALA A 257 10.24 9.05 -17.39
CA ALA A 257 10.51 8.37 -16.13
C ALA A 257 11.61 7.30 -16.21
N GLU A 258 12.05 6.89 -17.41
CA GLU A 258 13.14 5.91 -17.57
C GLU A 258 14.47 6.40 -16.98
N ARG A 259 14.65 7.72 -16.86
CA ARG A 259 15.84 8.33 -16.23
C ARG A 259 16.04 7.94 -14.77
N TRP A 260 15.00 7.47 -14.09
CA TRP A 260 15.04 7.06 -12.69
C TRP A 260 15.10 5.55 -12.48
N LYS A 261 15.30 4.75 -13.53
CA LYS A 261 15.57 3.31 -13.35
C LYS A 261 16.84 3.10 -12.51
N PRO A 262 16.89 2.12 -11.58
CA PRO A 262 15.84 1.13 -11.25
C PRO A 262 14.96 1.54 -10.05
N TRP A 263 14.75 2.84 -9.80
CA TRP A 263 14.11 3.39 -8.60
C TRP A 263 12.86 4.23 -8.91
N ARG A 264 12.15 3.91 -9.99
CA ARG A 264 10.96 4.68 -10.43
C ARG A 264 9.87 4.79 -9.36
N SER A 265 9.71 3.81 -8.47
CA SER A 265 8.71 3.87 -7.40
C SER A 265 9.05 4.95 -6.35
N TYR A 266 10.32 5.13 -6.02
CA TYR A 266 10.75 6.22 -5.13
C TYR A 266 10.61 7.57 -5.85
N ALA A 267 11.02 7.66 -7.11
CA ALA A 267 10.86 8.88 -7.91
C ALA A 267 9.39 9.34 -7.98
N LEU A 268 8.46 8.40 -8.18
CA LEU A 268 7.01 8.66 -8.15
C LEU A 268 6.58 9.35 -6.86
N LEU A 269 6.98 8.81 -5.71
CA LEU A 269 6.62 9.34 -4.39
C LEU A 269 7.21 10.74 -4.19
N HIS A 270 8.47 10.98 -4.60
CA HIS A 270 9.06 12.31 -4.56
C HIS A 270 8.26 13.31 -5.39
N ILE A 271 7.81 12.94 -6.60
CA ILE A 271 7.03 13.82 -7.48
C ILE A 271 5.65 14.13 -6.89
N TRP A 272 4.96 13.13 -6.33
CA TRP A 272 3.68 13.34 -5.64
C TRP A 272 3.79 14.37 -4.52
N TYR A 273 4.87 14.30 -3.73
CA TYR A 273 5.05 15.13 -2.53
C TYR A 273 5.87 16.39 -2.75
N THR A 274 6.35 16.65 -3.96
CA THR A 274 7.01 17.92 -4.30
C THR A 274 5.99 18.84 -4.95
N GLU A 275 5.46 19.78 -4.17
CA GLU A 275 4.63 20.86 -4.68
C GLU A 275 5.44 21.70 -5.66
N GLY A 276 4.81 22.08 -6.77
CA GLY A 276 5.47 22.86 -7.82
C GLY A 276 6.53 22.11 -8.64
N TRP A 277 6.73 20.79 -8.45
CA TRP A 277 7.62 20.03 -9.31
C TRP A 277 7.15 20.06 -10.77
N GLN A 278 8.09 20.25 -11.69
CA GLN A 278 7.89 20.23 -13.13
C GLN A 278 9.03 19.44 -13.80
N PRO A 279 8.79 18.83 -14.96
CA PRO A 279 9.85 18.15 -15.70
C PRO A 279 10.86 19.16 -16.23
N ASP A 280 12.15 18.82 -16.13
CA ASP A 280 13.21 19.55 -16.86
C ASP A 280 12.87 19.63 -18.36
N GLU A 281 13.05 20.81 -18.95
CA GLU A 281 13.00 21.00 -20.40
C GLU A 281 14.14 20.22 -21.07
N ALA A 282 13.87 19.69 -22.26
CA ALA A 282 14.81 18.87 -23.03
C ALA A 282 15.88 19.71 -23.72
#